data_AF-A0A2U9P2T7-F1
#
_entry.id   AF-A0A2U9P2T7-F1
#
_cell.length_a   1.000
_cell.length_b   1.000
_cell.length_c   1.000
_cell.angle_alpha   90.00
_cell.angle_beta   90.00
_cell.angle_gamma   90.00
#
_symmetry.space_group_name_H-M   'P 1'
#
loop_
_entity.id
_entity.type
_entity.pdbx_description
1 polymer ?
#
loop_
_entity_poly.entity_id
_entity_poly.type
_entity_poly.pdbx_seq_one_letter_code
_entity_poly.pdbx_strand_id
1 'polypeptide(L)'
;MQRPDDRTASALRFTTEIIAWVATPWALAPHSWVLAVLSVVVLIGLPTVFTTPGDKPHNGMVPVPGWVTIALVLLQLVAAVISSWVAWPAWAAVVVSALAAVCLVTERRRWQWLLAADRVA
;
A
#
# COMPACT_ATOMS: atom_id res chain seq x y z
N MET A 1 2.90 10.32 22.02
CA MET A 1 3.20 11.16 20.84
C MET A 1 1.93 11.28 20.01
N GLN A 2 1.50 12.50 19.68
CA GLN A 2 0.30 12.73 18.87
C GLN A 2 0.58 12.31 17.41
N ARG A 3 -0.39 11.66 16.75
CA ARG A 3 -0.27 11.20 15.35
C ARG A 3 -0.08 12.41 14.41
N PRO A 4 0.87 12.38 13.46
CA PRO A 4 1.03 13.44 12.47
C PRO A 4 -0.17 13.58 11.52
N ASP A 5 -0.45 14.78 11.01
CA ASP A 5 -1.39 14.95 9.89
C ASP A 5 -0.83 14.26 8.64
N ASP A 6 -1.61 13.32 8.11
CA ASP A 6 -1.23 12.42 7.03
C ASP A 6 -2.27 12.37 5.91
N ARG A 7 -3.20 13.35 5.82
CA ARG A 7 -4.26 13.35 4.80
C ARG A 7 -3.73 13.21 3.37
N THR A 8 -2.72 14.01 3.02
CA THR A 8 -2.09 13.96 1.69
C THR A 8 -1.39 12.63 1.44
N ALA A 9 -0.66 12.12 2.44
CA ALA A 9 0.01 10.83 2.36
C ALA A 9 -1.01 9.69 2.17
N SER A 10 -2.11 9.73 2.93
CA SER A 10 -3.20 8.76 2.83
C SER A 10 -3.89 8.79 1.47
N ALA A 11 -4.13 9.97 0.89
CA ALA A 11 -4.70 10.11 -0.43
C ALA A 11 -3.79 9.54 -1.53
N LEU A 12 -2.48 9.82 -1.46
CA LEU A 12 -1.48 9.28 -2.38
C LEU A 12 -1.36 7.76 -2.27
N ARG A 13 -1.31 7.24 -1.04
CA ARG A 13 -1.29 5.81 -0.75
C ARG A 13 -2.54 5.14 -1.32
N PHE A 14 -3.72 5.68 -1.04
CA PHE A 14 -4.99 5.12 -1.54
C PHE A 14 -5.08 5.14 -3.06
N THR A 15 -4.59 6.21 -3.70
CA THR A 15 -4.48 6.26 -5.16
C THR A 15 -3.56 5.15 -5.69
N THR A 16 -2.44 4.91 -5.02
CA THR A 16 -1.50 3.83 -5.38
C THR A 16 -2.13 2.44 -5.17
N GLU A 17 -2.91 2.26 -4.10
CA GLU A 17 -3.65 1.02 -3.82
C GLU A 17 -4.65 0.72 -4.94
N ILE A 18 -5.44 1.70 -5.37
CA ILE A 18 -6.35 1.54 -6.51
C ILE A 18 -5.58 1.12 -7.77
N ILE A 19 -4.43 1.76 -8.05
CA ILE A 19 -3.60 1.42 -9.20
C ILE A 19 -3.13 -0.04 -9.10
N ALA A 20 -2.66 -0.49 -7.92
CA ALA A 20 -2.26 -1.88 -7.71
C ALA A 20 -3.43 -2.84 -7.97
N TRP A 21 -4.62 -2.55 -7.44
CA TRP A 21 -5.80 -3.39 -7.58
C TRP A 21 -6.30 -3.51 -9.02
N VAL A 22 -5.98 -2.55 -9.89
CA VAL A 22 -6.32 -2.59 -11.31
C VAL A 22 -5.20 -3.21 -12.14
N ALA A 23 -3.97 -2.73 -11.97
CA ALA A 23 -2.84 -3.12 -12.81
C ALA A 23 -2.41 -4.58 -12.55
N THR A 24 -2.40 -5.03 -11.30
CA THR A 24 -1.94 -6.38 -10.94
C THR A 24 -2.81 -7.50 -11.53
N PRO A 25 -4.15 -7.50 -11.40
CA PRO A 25 -4.95 -8.52 -12.07
C PRO A 25 -4.86 -8.45 -13.59
N TRP A 26 -4.71 -7.27 -14.21
CA TRP A 26 -4.51 -7.15 -15.66
C TRP A 26 -3.17 -7.73 -16.11
N ALA A 27 -2.10 -7.54 -15.34
CA ALA A 27 -0.80 -8.15 -15.61
C ALA A 27 -0.84 -9.69 -15.47
N LEU A 28 -1.67 -10.22 -14.57
CA LEU A 28 -1.76 -11.65 -14.29
C LEU A 28 -2.82 -12.39 -15.12
N ALA A 29 -3.84 -11.70 -15.63
CA ALA A 29 -4.93 -12.30 -16.39
C ALA A 29 -4.48 -13.11 -17.63
N PRO A 30 -3.45 -12.70 -18.40
CA PRO A 30 -2.92 -13.51 -19.50
C PRO A 30 -2.31 -14.85 -19.06
N HIS A 31 -1.87 -14.96 -17.80
CA HIS A 31 -1.23 -16.15 -17.24
C HIS A 31 -2.25 -17.09 -16.60
N SER A 32 -3.16 -16.54 -15.78
CA SER A 32 -4.24 -17.29 -15.14
C SER A 32 -5.27 -16.35 -14.52
N TRP A 33 -6.55 -16.57 -14.84
CA TRP A 33 -7.65 -15.83 -14.22
C TRP A 33 -7.71 -16.06 -12.70
N VAL A 34 -7.28 -17.24 -12.21
CA VAL A 34 -7.21 -17.54 -10.77
C VAL A 34 -6.18 -16.64 -10.09
N LEU A 35 -5.00 -16.46 -10.70
CA LEU A 35 -3.97 -15.55 -10.18
C LEU A 35 -4.46 -14.10 -10.15
N ALA A 36 -5.21 -13.68 -11.17
CA ALA A 36 -5.79 -12.35 -11.19
C ALA A 36 -6.76 -12.14 -10.00
N VAL A 37 -7.68 -13.08 -9.76
CA VAL A 37 -8.62 -13.01 -8.62
C VAL A 37 -7.87 -13.04 -7.29
N LEU A 38 -6.95 -13.98 -7.12
CA LEU A 38 -6.16 -14.10 -5.88
C LEU A 38 -5.36 -12.85 -5.60
N SER A 39 -4.81 -12.18 -6.61
CA SER A 39 -4.05 -10.94 -6.43
C SER A 39 -4.90 -9.83 -5.81
N VAL A 40 -6.14 -9.66 -6.27
CA VAL A 40 -7.08 -8.67 -5.72
C VAL A 40 -7.46 -9.04 -4.29
N VAL A 41 -7.77 -10.31 -4.03
CA VAL A 41 -8.09 -10.80 -2.68
C VAL A 41 -6.95 -10.54 -1.72
N VAL A 42 -5.69 -10.79 -2.11
CA VAL A 42 -4.51 -10.57 -1.27
C VAL A 42 -4.25 -9.07 -1.06
N LEU A 43 -4.24 -8.28 -2.14
CA LEU A 43 -3.93 -6.84 -2.08
C LEU A 43 -5.00 -6.05 -1.31
N ILE A 44 -6.26 -6.46 -1.33
CA ILE A 44 -7.32 -5.82 -0.54
C ILE A 44 -7.40 -6.44 0.86
N GLY A 45 -7.34 -7.77 0.94
CA GLY A 45 -7.58 -8.51 2.17
C GLY A 45 -6.51 -8.26 3.23
N LEU A 46 -5.22 -8.31 2.86
CA LEU A 46 -4.14 -8.16 3.85
C LEU A 46 -4.21 -6.78 4.57
N PRO A 47 -4.29 -5.62 3.89
CA PRO A 47 -4.39 -4.33 4.58
C PRO A 47 -5.73 -4.07 5.26
N THR A 48 -6.77 -4.84 4.91
CA THR A 48 -8.08 -4.75 5.56
C THR A 48 -8.11 -5.51 6.88
N VAL A 49 -7.48 -6.70 6.93
CA VAL A 49 -7.46 -7.57 8.11
C VAL A 49 -6.43 -7.08 9.14
N PHE A 50 -5.25 -6.67 8.68
CA PHE A 50 -4.16 -6.24 9.56
C PHE A 50 -4.22 -4.74 9.83
N THR A 51 -4.22 -4.37 11.11
CA THR A 51 -4.21 -2.95 11.52
C THR A 51 -3.25 -2.72 12.67
N THR A 52 -2.54 -1.59 12.66
CA THR A 52 -1.72 -1.18 13.80
C THR A 52 -2.60 -0.41 14.81
N PRO A 53 -2.60 -0.81 16.10
CA PRO A 53 -3.38 -0.10 17.12
C PRO A 53 -3.04 1.39 17.19
N GLY A 54 -4.06 2.26 17.21
CA GLY A 54 -3.88 3.71 17.23
C GLY A 54 -3.59 4.35 15.87
N ASP A 55 -3.37 3.58 14.80
CA ASP A 55 -3.20 4.09 13.43
C ASP A 55 -4.54 4.38 12.73
N LYS A 56 -5.65 3.80 13.17
CA LYS A 56 -7.00 4.11 12.66
C LYS A 56 -8.01 4.18 13.83
N PRO A 57 -9.10 4.97 13.69
CA PRO A 57 -10.12 5.09 14.75
C PRO A 57 -10.80 3.76 15.08
N HIS A 58 -10.81 2.84 14.12
CA HIS A 58 -11.35 1.49 14.28
C HIS A 58 -10.19 0.51 14.42
N ASN A 59 -10.19 -0.27 15.50
CA ASN A 59 -9.32 -1.44 15.62
C ASN A 59 -9.79 -2.45 14.57
N GLY A 60 -8.93 -2.79 13.62
CA GLY A 60 -9.19 -3.87 12.68
C GLY A 60 -9.14 -5.23 13.37
N MET A 61 -9.30 -6.27 12.57
CA MET A 61 -9.55 -7.62 13.07
C MET A 61 -8.31 -8.26 13.70
N VAL A 62 -7.13 -8.00 13.14
CA VAL A 62 -5.85 -8.54 13.65
C VAL A 62 -4.87 -7.39 13.93
N PRO A 63 -4.50 -7.15 15.20
CA PRO A 63 -3.53 -6.13 15.55
C PRO A 63 -2.12 -6.57 15.11
N VAL A 64 -1.38 -5.66 14.46
CA VAL A 64 0.00 -5.90 14.03
C VAL A 64 0.92 -4.73 14.38
N PRO A 65 2.23 -4.98 14.58
CA PRO A 65 3.22 -3.92 14.75
C PRO A 65 3.23 -2.93 13.58
N GLY A 66 3.69 -1.71 13.83
CA GLY A 66 3.79 -0.64 12.85
C GLY A 66 4.67 -1.00 11.63
N TRP A 67 5.75 -1.76 11.82
CA TRP A 67 6.58 -2.24 10.71
C TRP A 67 5.82 -3.12 9.71
N VAL A 68 4.79 -3.87 10.16
CA VAL A 68 3.95 -4.68 9.27
C VAL A 68 3.09 -3.77 8.39
N THR A 69 2.58 -2.67 8.95
CA THR A 69 1.83 -1.66 8.19
C THR A 69 2.72 -1.01 7.13
N ILE A 70 3.98 -0.72 7.46
CA ILE A 70 4.95 -0.21 6.47
C ILE A 70 5.17 -1.24 5.35
N ALA A 71 5.33 -2.52 5.69
CA ALA A 71 5.49 -3.59 4.70
C ALA A 71 4.26 -3.73 3.77
N LEU A 72 3.04 -3.60 4.32
CA LEU A 72 1.80 -3.61 3.53
C LEU A 72 1.71 -2.42 2.57
N VAL A 73 2.14 -1.23 3.00
CA VAL A 73 2.22 -0.05 2.11
C VAL A 73 3.23 -0.32 0.99
N LEU A 74 4.43 -0.80 1.33
CA LEU A 74 5.46 -1.12 0.34
C LEU A 74 4.99 -2.18 -0.66
N LEU A 75 4.26 -3.20 -0.20
CA LEU A 75 3.65 -4.21 -1.06
C LEU A 75 2.76 -3.57 -2.14
N GLN A 76 1.89 -2.64 -1.76
CA GLN A 76 1.00 -1.93 -2.70
C GLN A 76 1.79 -1.08 -3.70
N LEU A 77 2.79 -0.34 -3.23
CA LEU A 77 3.62 0.49 -4.11
C LEU A 77 4.38 -0.36 -5.13
N VAL A 78 5.01 -1.45 -4.68
CA VAL A 78 5.77 -2.34 -5.56
C VAL A 78 4.84 -3.02 -6.56
N ALA A 79 3.68 -3.51 -6.12
CA ALA A 79 2.68 -4.11 -7.01
C ALA A 79 2.20 -3.11 -8.07
N ALA A 80 1.82 -1.89 -7.66
CA ALA A 80 1.40 -0.84 -8.60
C ALA A 80 2.48 -0.53 -9.64
N VAL A 81 3.73 -0.32 -9.21
CA VAL A 81 4.83 0.01 -10.11
C VAL A 81 5.09 -1.13 -11.09
N ILE A 82 5.39 -2.34 -10.60
CA ILE A 82 5.74 -3.48 -11.46
C ILE A 82 4.58 -3.80 -12.42
N SER A 83 3.36 -3.91 -11.89
CA SER A 83 2.22 -4.26 -12.73
C SER A 83 1.87 -3.18 -13.74
N SER A 84 2.06 -1.90 -13.44
CA SER A 84 1.85 -0.82 -14.43
C SER A 84 2.83 -0.90 -15.59
N TRP A 85 4.10 -1.25 -15.34
CA TRP A 85 5.10 -1.45 -16.41
C TRP A 85 4.79 -2.65 -17.30
N VAL A 86 4.13 -3.67 -16.75
CA VAL A 86 3.74 -4.89 -17.49
C VAL A 86 2.44 -4.70 -18.25
N ALA A 87 1.44 -4.05 -17.64
CA ALA A 87 0.08 -4.00 -18.17
C ALA A 87 -0.23 -2.74 -18.98
N TRP A 88 0.47 -1.63 -18.75
CA TRP A 88 0.13 -0.32 -19.31
C TRP A 88 1.24 0.26 -20.20
N PRO A 89 0.94 1.29 -21.01
CA PRO A 89 1.96 2.02 -21.74
C PRO A 89 2.99 2.68 -20.81
N ALA A 90 4.24 2.79 -21.29
CA ALA A 90 5.37 3.30 -20.49
C ALA A 90 5.12 4.69 -19.87
N TRP A 91 4.44 5.60 -20.57
CA TRP A 91 4.15 6.94 -20.03
C TRP A 91 3.26 6.88 -18.77
N ALA A 92 2.30 5.95 -18.72
CA ALA A 92 1.45 5.77 -17.55
C ALA A 92 2.25 5.14 -16.40
N ALA A 93 3.09 4.14 -16.69
CA ALA A 93 3.95 3.50 -15.70
C ALA A 93 4.97 4.47 -15.07
N VAL A 94 5.49 5.43 -15.85
CA VAL A 94 6.32 6.52 -15.33
C VAL A 94 5.55 7.39 -14.34
N VAL A 95 4.30 7.77 -14.64
CA VAL A 95 3.46 8.55 -13.73
C VAL A 95 3.17 7.77 -12.44
N VAL A 96 2.86 6.47 -12.54
CA VAL A 96 2.66 5.59 -11.37
C VAL A 96 3.93 5.51 -10.52
N SER A 97 5.11 5.37 -11.15
CA SER A 97 6.40 5.32 -10.47
C SER A 97 6.71 6.62 -9.72
N ALA A 98 6.43 7.77 -10.35
CA ALA A 98 6.57 9.08 -9.72
C ALA A 98 5.61 9.24 -8.54
N LEU A 99 4.34 8.83 -8.68
CA LEU A 99 3.35 8.86 -7.60
C LEU A 99 3.76 7.97 -6.42
N ALA A 100 4.29 6.77 -6.68
CA ALA A 100 4.84 5.88 -5.65
C ALA A 100 6.03 6.53 -4.93
N ALA A 101 6.94 7.19 -5.66
CA ALA A 101 8.07 7.90 -5.07
C ALA A 101 7.62 9.07 -4.17
N VAL A 102 6.64 9.86 -4.61
CA VAL A 102 6.06 10.94 -3.79
C VAL A 102 5.38 10.36 -2.55
N CYS A 103 4.64 9.26 -2.68
CA CYS A 103 4.00 8.57 -1.56
C CYS A 103 5.05 8.16 -0.50
N LEU A 104 6.17 7.55 -0.92
CA LEU A 104 7.27 7.17 -0.02
C LEU A 104 7.81 8.37 0.77
N VAL A 105 7.97 9.52 0.12
CA VAL A 105 8.46 10.74 0.77
C VAL A 105 7.45 11.26 1.79
N THR A 106 6.16 11.30 1.44
CA THR A 106 5.11 11.81 2.33
C THR A 106 4.84 10.92 3.54
N GLU A 107 5.03 9.60 3.41
CA GLU A 107 4.80 8.63 4.48
C GLU A 107 5.95 8.57 5.50
N ARG A 108 7.11 9.16 5.23
CA ARG A 108 8.31 9.08 6.10
C ARG A 108 8.04 9.45 7.56
N ARG A 109 7.29 10.54 7.80
CA ARG A 109 6.97 11.01 9.16
C ARG A 109 6.10 10.01 9.91
N ARG A 110 5.12 9.41 9.23
CA ARG A 110 4.26 8.38 9.79
C ARG A 110 5.03 7.10 10.08
N TRP A 111 5.94 6.69 9.20
CA TRP A 111 6.80 5.52 9.42
C TRP A 111 7.72 5.69 10.62
N GLN A 112 8.32 6.87 10.78
CA GLN A 112 9.13 7.17 11.97
C GLN A 112 8.32 7.07 13.26
N TRP A 113 7.07 7.58 13.25
CA TRP A 113 6.17 7.47 14.39
C TRP A 113 5.78 6.01 14.70
N LEU A 114 5.44 5.22 13.68
CA LEU A 114 5.11 3.79 13.81
C LEU A 114 6.30 2.99 14.40
N LEU A 115 7.49 3.18 13.85
CA LEU A 115 8.70 2.50 14.32
C LEU A 115 9.13 2.94 15.72
N ALA A 116 8.87 4.20 16.10
CA ALA A 116 9.13 4.67 17.45
C ALA A 116 8.13 4.06 18.46
N ALA A 117 6.86 3.92 18.08
CA ALA A 117 5.86 3.26 18.91
C ALA A 117 6.17 1.77 19.10
N ASP A 118 6.62 1.07 18.05
CA ASP A 118 7.03 -0.34 18.11
C ASP A 118 8.21 -0.59 19.06
N ARG A 119 9.08 0.40 19.29
CA ARG A 119 10.23 0.28 20.22
C ARG A 119 9.84 0.43 21.69
N VAL A 120 8.68 1.02 21.97
CA VAL A 120 8.21 1.34 23.32
C VAL A 120 7.20 0.30 23.82
N ALA A 121 6.60 -0.47 22.90
CA ALA A 121 5.72 -1.61 23.18
C ALA A 121 6.53 -2.88 23.52
#